data_AF-A0AA38YQT6-F1
#
_entry.id   AF-A0AA38YQT6-F1
#
_cell.length_a   1.000
_cell.length_b   1.000
_cell.length_c   1.000
_cell.angle_alpha   90.00
_cell.angle_beta   90.00
_cell.angle_gamma   90.00
#
_symmetry.space_group_name_H-M   'P 1'
#
loop_
_entity.id
_entity.type
_entity.pdbx_description
1 polymer ?
#
loop_
_entity_poly.entity_id
_entity_poly.type
_entity_poly.pdbx_seq_one_letter_code
_entity_poly.pdbx_strand_id
1 'polypeptide(L)'
;MGSVSLKIGDGTARFRRASLCSSAVNVLMLFSVLTTNLFALYAFTSSPKDQAHPTQHTHKNISFISEQVSLIIREIESSQKKLAQMEKELLGYESIDLSRPNTASELKLFLQRHQLPLGKDSKTGITEMVASVGHSCDKSVDLLSQYMTYKVSGACPDDWSLAQRLILRGCEPLPRRRCFAKSVPKVGLYPFPISLWKPVSDKIVSWSGLGCKNFECLNNKKLGKDCVGCFDLANGYENQRFVKARGKNDFLIDDVLALGSGGTRTGFDIGGGSGTFAARMAERNVTVITATLNVDAPISEFVAARGLFPVYLSLDHRFPFYDNVFDIVHAASGLDVGGRPEKLEFLMFDIDRILRAGGLFWLDNFYCANEEKKKALTRLTERFGYKKLKWVVGEKPDAAGPGKSEVYLSAVLQKPVRV
;
A
#
# COMPACT_ATOMS: atom_id res chain seq x y z
N MET A 1 18.95 9.57 24.08
CA MET A 1 18.62 11.02 24.09
C MET A 1 17.47 11.20 25.07
N GLY A 2 17.71 11.91 26.18
CA GLY A 2 16.75 12.07 27.27
C GLY A 2 15.59 12.99 26.89
N SER A 3 14.38 12.61 27.28
CA SER A 3 13.16 13.40 27.12
C SER A 3 13.10 14.50 28.17
N VAL A 4 12.83 15.74 27.75
CA VAL A 4 12.48 16.83 28.66
C VAL A 4 10.97 16.96 28.66
N SER A 5 10.36 16.61 29.79
CA SER A 5 8.96 16.87 30.09
C SER A 5 8.84 18.30 30.63
N LEU A 6 8.10 19.16 29.93
CA LEU A 6 7.73 20.49 30.42
C LEU A 6 6.44 20.36 31.24
N LYS A 7 6.57 20.33 32.56
CA LYS A 7 5.46 20.62 33.49
C LYS A 7 5.30 22.13 33.56
N ILE A 8 4.16 22.63 33.07
CA ILE A 8 3.73 24.02 33.28
C ILE A 8 3.21 24.10 34.72
N GLY A 9 3.92 24.84 35.56
CA GLY A 9 3.50 25.19 36.92
C GLY A 9 3.37 26.71 37.04
N ASP A 10 2.21 27.15 37.51
CA ASP A 10 1.87 28.54 37.81
C ASP A 10 2.89 29.20 38.75
N GLY A 11 3.36 30.40 38.41
CA GLY A 11 4.21 31.18 39.30
C GLY A 11 4.84 32.41 38.64
N THR A 12 4.24 33.56 38.89
CA THR A 12 4.73 34.94 38.65
C THR A 12 6.25 35.11 38.55
N ALA A 13 6.75 35.56 37.40
CA ALA A 13 8.16 35.90 37.19
C ALA A 13 8.50 37.27 37.82
N ARG A 14 9.25 37.26 38.94
CA ARG A 14 9.97 38.45 39.44
C ARG A 14 11.32 38.56 38.74
N PHE A 15 11.53 39.63 37.98
CA PHE A 15 12.84 39.96 37.44
C PHE A 15 13.75 40.54 38.53
N ARG A 16 14.87 39.87 38.83
CA ARG A 16 15.96 40.40 39.68
C ARG A 16 16.94 41.21 38.83
N ARG A 17 17.39 42.37 39.34
CA ARG A 17 18.37 43.24 38.68
C ARG A 17 19.67 42.50 38.35
N ALA A 18 20.11 42.61 37.10
CA ALA A 18 21.35 42.02 36.61
C ALA A 18 22.58 42.65 37.28
N SER A 19 23.49 41.81 37.79
CA SER A 19 24.81 42.21 38.26
C SER A 19 25.71 42.62 37.09
N LEU A 20 26.61 43.59 37.33
CA LEU A 20 27.58 44.18 36.38
C LEU A 20 28.38 43.18 35.51
N CYS A 21 28.47 41.90 35.90
CA CYS A 21 29.15 40.87 35.13
C CYS A 21 28.32 40.36 33.91
N SER A 22 27.00 40.54 33.92
CA SER A 22 26.12 40.13 32.81
C SER A 22 26.11 41.13 31.65
N SER A 23 26.33 42.42 31.92
CA SER A 23 26.41 43.44 30.87
C SER A 23 27.67 43.29 30.02
N ALA A 24 28.81 42.92 30.61
CA ALA A 24 30.05 42.72 29.86
C ALA A 24 29.96 41.55 28.85
N VAL A 25 29.32 40.44 29.25
CA VAL A 25 29.09 39.29 28.37
C VAL A 25 28.11 39.64 27.24
N ASN A 26 27.04 40.39 27.56
CA ASN A 26 26.09 40.84 26.55
C ASN A 26 26.73 41.84 25.57
N VAL A 27 27.63 42.72 26.04
CA VAL A 27 28.39 43.65 25.17
C VAL A 27 29.38 42.89 24.29
N LEU A 28 30.06 41.87 24.80
CA LEU A 28 30.94 41.01 24.00
C LEU A 28 30.16 40.24 22.91
N MET A 29 28.99 39.69 23.25
CA MET A 29 28.12 39.02 22.29
C MET A 29 27.61 39.98 21.22
N LEU A 30 27.20 41.20 21.62
CA LEU A 30 26.76 42.22 20.66
C LEU A 30 27.91 42.68 19.76
N PHE A 31 29.11 42.86 20.31
CA PHE A 31 30.30 43.21 19.54
C PHE A 31 30.69 42.11 18.56
N SER A 32 30.60 40.84 18.97
CA SER A 32 30.81 39.67 18.09
C SER A 32 29.81 39.65 16.93
N VAL A 33 28.53 39.89 17.20
CA VAL A 33 27.49 39.91 16.16
C VAL A 33 27.66 41.11 15.22
N LEU A 34 28.01 42.28 15.76
CA LEU A 34 28.25 43.48 14.94
C LEU A 34 29.48 43.33 14.06
N THR A 35 30.60 42.84 14.61
CA THR A 35 31.84 42.64 13.85
C THR A 35 31.69 41.60 12.75
N THR A 36 31.03 40.47 13.03
CA THR A 36 30.78 39.43 12.00
C THR A 36 29.88 39.93 10.87
N ASN A 37 28.83 40.69 11.19
CA ASN A 37 27.98 41.30 10.17
C ASN A 37 28.70 42.42 9.39
N LEU A 38 29.56 43.22 10.04
CA LEU A 38 30.34 44.26 9.36
C LEU A 38 31.38 43.64 8.42
N PHE A 39 31.99 42.52 8.82
CA PHE A 39 32.94 41.77 7.98
C PHE A 39 32.24 41.12 6.78
N ALA A 40 31.05 40.56 6.99
CA ALA A 40 30.22 40.06 5.90
C ALA A 40 29.84 41.19 4.93
N LEU A 41 29.39 42.35 5.45
CA LEU A 41 29.07 43.51 4.62
C LEU A 41 30.31 44.00 3.85
N TYR A 42 31.48 44.10 4.48
CA TYR A 42 32.72 44.48 3.79
C TYR A 42 33.07 43.48 2.68
N ALA A 43 33.00 42.18 2.95
CA ALA A 43 33.27 41.14 1.95
C ALA A 43 32.28 41.17 0.76
N PHE A 44 31.02 41.52 0.99
CA PHE A 44 30.00 41.59 -0.06
C PHE A 44 29.94 42.95 -0.78
N THR A 45 30.47 44.02 -0.17
CA THR A 45 30.44 45.39 -0.74
C THR A 45 31.80 45.86 -1.26
N SER A 46 32.90 45.15 -0.96
CA SER A 46 34.21 45.41 -1.54
C SER A 46 34.23 45.01 -3.02
N SER A 47 33.67 45.87 -3.87
CA SER A 47 33.90 45.86 -5.30
C SER A 47 35.31 46.43 -5.54
N PRO A 48 36.20 45.74 -6.28
CA PRO A 48 37.50 46.29 -6.61
C PRO A 48 37.29 47.55 -7.47
N LYS A 49 37.78 48.71 -7.01
CA LYS A 49 37.80 49.92 -7.84
C LYS A 49 38.74 49.70 -9.03
N ASP A 50 38.18 49.78 -10.22
CA ASP A 50 38.91 49.93 -11.48
C ASP A 50 39.92 51.08 -11.39
N GLN A 51 41.21 50.74 -11.45
CA GLN A 51 42.23 51.63 -11.99
C GLN A 51 42.47 51.24 -13.44
N ALA A 52 41.91 52.04 -14.34
CA ALA A 52 42.17 51.96 -15.77
C ALA A 52 43.62 52.35 -16.09
N HIS A 53 44.37 51.45 -16.75
CA HIS A 53 45.35 51.70 -17.82
C HIS A 53 46.03 50.38 -18.27
N PRO A 54 46.53 50.31 -19.52
CA PRO A 54 45.82 50.06 -20.75
C PRO A 54 45.70 48.56 -21.10
N THR A 55 44.62 48.28 -21.84
CA THR A 55 44.22 47.03 -22.47
C THR A 55 45.29 46.40 -23.37
N GLN A 56 45.57 45.10 -23.20
CA GLN A 56 45.57 44.12 -24.31
C GLN A 56 45.81 42.65 -23.92
N HIS A 57 46.27 42.34 -22.70
CA HIS A 57 46.64 40.96 -22.34
C HIS A 57 45.63 40.17 -21.47
N THR A 58 44.70 40.82 -20.77
CA THR A 58 43.80 40.14 -19.82
C THR A 58 42.51 39.60 -20.43
N HIS A 59 42.00 40.16 -21.54
CA HIS A 59 40.80 39.64 -22.20
C HIS A 59 41.00 38.26 -22.85
N LYS A 60 42.21 37.98 -23.37
CA LYS A 60 42.55 36.65 -23.91
C LYS A 60 42.61 35.59 -22.82
N ASN A 61 43.06 35.95 -21.61
CA ASN A 61 43.13 34.99 -20.50
C ASN A 61 41.73 34.69 -19.93
N ILE A 62 40.84 35.66 -19.83
CA ILE A 62 39.46 35.40 -19.36
C ILE A 62 38.66 34.62 -20.41
N SER A 63 38.82 34.92 -21.71
CA SER A 63 38.16 34.12 -22.76
C SER A 63 38.70 32.69 -22.78
N PHE A 64 40.02 32.52 -22.63
CA PHE A 64 40.66 31.21 -22.59
C PHE A 64 40.30 30.42 -21.33
N ILE A 65 40.26 31.06 -20.15
CA ILE A 65 39.79 30.42 -18.91
C ILE A 65 38.31 30.07 -19.02
N SER A 66 37.47 30.94 -19.58
CA SER A 66 36.05 30.66 -19.81
C SER A 66 35.84 29.50 -20.79
N GLU A 67 36.67 29.40 -21.83
CA GLU A 67 36.64 28.32 -22.82
C GLU A 67 37.12 27.00 -22.20
N GLN A 68 38.19 27.02 -21.41
CA GLN A 68 38.67 25.86 -20.65
C GLN A 68 37.66 25.39 -19.60
N VAL A 69 37.04 26.30 -18.86
CA VAL A 69 35.97 25.95 -17.90
C VAL A 69 34.75 25.37 -18.64
N SER A 70 34.40 25.89 -19.80
CA SER A 70 33.30 25.35 -20.63
C SER A 70 33.62 23.96 -21.15
N LEU A 71 34.87 23.68 -21.52
CA LEU A 71 35.35 22.36 -21.91
C LEU A 71 35.33 21.38 -20.74
N ILE A 72 35.77 21.81 -19.55
CA ILE A 72 35.72 21.00 -18.33
C ILE A 72 34.27 20.67 -17.96
N ILE A 73 33.35 21.65 -18.00
CA ILE A 73 31.93 21.42 -17.73
C ILE A 73 31.34 20.42 -18.74
N ARG A 74 31.64 20.57 -20.04
CA ARG A 74 31.21 19.60 -21.06
C ARG A 74 31.76 18.20 -20.82
N GLU A 75 33.02 18.08 -20.40
CA GLU A 75 33.63 16.79 -20.10
C GLU A 75 33.02 16.16 -18.83
N ILE A 76 32.70 16.97 -17.82
CA ILE A 76 31.97 16.55 -16.62
C ILE A 76 30.57 16.07 -17.00
N GLU A 77 29.81 16.83 -17.80
CA GLU A 77 28.48 16.43 -18.27
C GLU A 77 28.54 15.14 -19.10
N SER A 78 29.51 15.02 -20.00
CA SER A 78 29.78 13.82 -20.79
C SER A 78 30.12 12.61 -19.90
N SER A 79 30.98 12.80 -18.92
CA SER A 79 31.38 11.75 -17.97
C SER A 79 30.23 11.33 -17.07
N GLN A 80 29.41 12.28 -16.58
CA GLN A 80 28.20 11.97 -15.83
C GLN A 80 27.16 11.23 -16.69
N LYS A 81 27.00 11.61 -17.95
CA LYS A 81 26.11 10.92 -18.89
C LYS A 81 26.58 9.49 -19.17
N LYS A 82 27.88 9.28 -19.36
CA LYS A 82 28.49 7.94 -19.48
C LYS A 82 28.33 7.13 -18.20
N LEU A 83 28.52 7.74 -17.03
CA LEU A 83 28.34 7.08 -15.74
C LEU A 83 26.88 6.66 -15.55
N ALA A 84 25.92 7.54 -15.82
CA ALA A 84 24.49 7.24 -15.76
C ALA A 84 24.09 6.14 -16.77
N GLN A 85 24.73 6.11 -17.95
CA GLN A 85 24.50 5.07 -18.95
C GLN A 85 25.09 3.73 -18.53
N MET A 86 26.30 3.71 -17.97
CA MET A 86 26.89 2.50 -17.39
C MET A 86 26.09 2.02 -16.19
N GLU A 87 25.65 2.90 -15.29
CA GLU A 87 24.75 2.55 -14.18
C GLU A 87 23.44 1.95 -14.70
N LYS A 88 22.87 2.50 -15.79
CA LYS A 88 21.66 1.96 -16.43
C LYS A 88 21.89 0.56 -17.03
N GLU A 89 23.04 0.34 -17.67
CA GLU A 89 23.42 -0.96 -18.24
C GLU A 89 23.79 -2.00 -17.17
N LEU A 90 24.39 -1.56 -16.06
CA LEU A 90 24.85 -2.44 -14.97
C LEU A 90 23.75 -2.79 -13.96
N LEU A 91 22.83 -1.85 -13.69
CA LEU A 91 21.75 -2.01 -12.71
C LEU A 91 20.42 -2.48 -13.31
N GLY A 92 20.27 -2.47 -14.65
CA GLY A 92 19.11 -3.03 -15.34
C GLY A 92 17.76 -2.35 -15.05
N TYR A 93 17.74 -1.16 -14.44
CA TYR A 93 16.51 -0.40 -14.25
C TYR A 93 16.08 0.23 -15.58
N GLU A 94 15.10 -0.37 -16.27
CA GLU A 94 14.25 0.35 -17.23
C GLU A 94 13.47 1.46 -16.50
N SER A 95 14.11 2.60 -16.25
CA SER A 95 13.40 3.78 -15.77
C SER A 95 12.37 4.19 -16.81
N ILE A 96 11.14 4.49 -16.39
CA ILE A 96 10.07 4.98 -17.29
C ILE A 96 10.62 6.15 -18.11
N ASP A 97 10.63 5.98 -19.44
CA ASP A 97 11.14 6.99 -20.35
C ASP A 97 10.18 8.18 -20.43
N LEU A 98 10.53 9.25 -19.70
CA LEU A 98 9.76 10.50 -19.63
C LEU A 98 9.84 11.33 -20.92
N SER A 99 10.73 10.97 -21.86
CA SER A 99 10.88 11.64 -23.14
C SER A 99 9.84 11.20 -24.18
N ARG A 100 9.08 10.13 -23.89
CA ARG A 100 8.02 9.63 -24.78
C ARG A 100 7.00 10.75 -25.09
N PRO A 101 6.62 10.91 -26.37
CA PRO A 101 5.51 11.79 -26.73
C PRO A 101 4.23 11.26 -26.05
N ASN A 102 3.37 12.16 -25.56
CA ASN A 102 2.10 11.86 -24.87
C ASN A 102 2.15 11.36 -23.42
N THR A 103 3.30 11.45 -22.73
CA THR A 103 3.34 11.24 -21.27
C THR A 103 2.70 12.43 -20.53
N ALA A 104 1.73 12.14 -19.65
CA ALA A 104 1.02 13.15 -18.86
C ALA A 104 1.98 13.99 -18.01
N SER A 105 1.71 15.30 -17.90
CA SER A 105 2.54 16.25 -17.13
C SER A 105 2.65 15.86 -15.66
N GLU A 106 1.55 15.42 -15.05
CA GLU A 106 1.54 14.96 -13.65
C GLU A 106 2.40 13.72 -13.44
N LEU A 107 2.47 12.83 -14.44
CA LEU A 107 3.34 11.65 -14.37
C LEU A 107 4.81 12.04 -14.42
N LYS A 108 5.17 12.98 -15.31
CA LYS A 108 6.53 13.54 -15.37
C LYS A 108 6.94 14.19 -14.05
N LEU A 109 6.05 15.00 -13.48
CA LEU A 109 6.28 15.67 -12.20
C LEU A 109 6.43 14.67 -11.04
N PHE A 110 5.59 13.63 -10.99
CA PHE A 110 5.66 12.62 -9.93
C PHE A 110 6.96 11.83 -9.98
N LEU A 111 7.40 11.44 -11.18
CA LEU A 111 8.62 10.64 -11.40
C LEU A 111 9.92 11.45 -11.34
N GLN A 112 9.82 12.78 -11.28
CA GLN A 112 10.99 13.65 -11.17
C GLN A 112 11.72 13.41 -9.84
N ARG A 113 13.02 13.14 -9.92
CA ARG A 113 13.89 12.99 -8.75
C ARG A 113 14.16 14.35 -8.14
N HIS A 114 14.00 14.45 -6.83
CA HIS A 114 14.28 15.67 -6.09
C HIS A 114 15.39 15.40 -5.08
N GLN A 115 16.44 16.22 -5.06
CA GLN A 115 17.46 16.13 -4.00
C GLN A 115 16.81 16.42 -2.64
N LEU A 116 17.29 15.76 -1.59
CA LEU A 116 16.85 16.07 -0.24
C LEU A 116 17.27 17.51 0.12
N PRO A 117 16.37 18.32 0.72
CA PRO A 117 16.66 19.73 1.03
C PRO A 117 17.90 19.94 1.91
N LEU A 118 18.26 18.94 2.73
CA LEU A 118 19.39 18.99 3.67
C LEU A 118 20.55 18.07 3.27
N GLY A 119 20.57 17.58 2.03
CA GLY A 119 21.55 16.60 1.57
C GLY A 119 21.30 15.19 2.12
N LYS A 120 22.36 14.38 2.18
CA LYS A 120 22.29 12.95 2.53
C LYS A 120 21.72 12.73 3.93
N ASP A 121 20.66 11.93 4.03
CA ASP A 121 20.13 11.51 5.33
C ASP A 121 21.12 10.57 6.04
N SER A 122 21.48 10.92 7.27
CA SER A 122 22.50 10.18 8.03
C SER A 122 22.05 8.79 8.49
N LYS A 123 20.74 8.53 8.59
CA LYS A 123 20.19 7.25 9.06
C LYS A 123 19.96 6.26 7.92
N THR A 124 19.43 6.73 6.81
CA THR A 124 19.05 5.91 5.65
C THR A 124 20.07 5.97 4.52
N GLY A 125 20.96 6.96 4.52
CA GLY A 125 21.96 7.18 3.47
C GLY A 125 21.36 7.72 2.17
N ILE A 126 20.06 7.99 2.12
CA ILE A 126 19.34 8.47 0.93
C ILE A 126 19.74 9.92 0.65
N THR A 127 19.92 10.25 -0.63
CA THR A 127 20.25 11.61 -1.10
C THR A 127 19.12 12.25 -1.88
N GLU A 128 18.21 11.44 -2.44
CA GLU A 128 17.14 11.88 -3.33
C GLU A 128 15.78 11.30 -2.89
N MET A 129 14.73 12.09 -3.04
CA MET A 129 13.35 11.62 -3.00
C MET A 129 13.03 10.89 -4.31
N VAL A 130 12.75 9.59 -4.21
CA VAL A 130 12.35 8.74 -5.33
C VAL A 130 10.84 8.50 -5.33
N ALA A 131 10.26 8.41 -6.53
CA ALA A 131 8.86 8.10 -6.72
C ALA A 131 8.55 6.62 -6.40
N SER A 132 7.42 6.38 -5.74
CA SER A 132 6.95 5.03 -5.36
C SER A 132 6.13 4.34 -6.45
N VAL A 133 6.49 4.49 -7.73
CA VAL A 133 5.78 3.81 -8.83
C VAL A 133 6.41 2.44 -9.08
N GLY A 134 5.59 1.39 -9.13
CA GLY A 134 6.05 0.04 -9.43
C GLY A 134 6.78 -0.04 -10.77
N HIS A 135 7.93 -0.69 -10.83
CA HIS A 135 8.73 -0.77 -12.05
C HIS A 135 7.96 -1.41 -13.24
N SER A 136 7.10 -2.39 -12.95
CA SER A 136 6.23 -3.02 -13.95
C SER A 136 5.23 -2.06 -14.62
N CYS A 137 5.03 -0.86 -14.06
CA CYS A 137 4.25 0.19 -14.70
C CYS A 137 4.84 0.64 -16.05
N ASP A 138 6.15 0.46 -16.30
CA ASP A 138 6.76 0.81 -17.60
C ASP A 138 6.11 0.05 -18.78
N LYS A 139 5.66 -1.18 -18.51
CA LYS A 139 4.93 -2.02 -19.50
C LYS A 139 3.50 -1.55 -19.75
N SER A 140 3.03 -0.53 -19.04
CA SER A 140 1.67 0.02 -19.17
C SER A 140 1.68 1.55 -19.08
N VAL A 141 2.72 2.19 -19.63
CA VAL A 141 2.91 3.66 -19.62
C VAL A 141 1.72 4.40 -20.22
N ASP A 142 1.09 3.90 -21.28
CA ASP A 142 -0.07 4.56 -21.88
C ASP A 142 -1.27 4.61 -20.92
N LEU A 143 -1.55 3.48 -20.26
CA LEU A 143 -2.60 3.38 -19.24
C LEU A 143 -2.26 4.22 -18.01
N LEU A 144 -0.98 4.25 -17.62
CA LEU A 144 -0.49 5.09 -16.52
C LEU A 144 -0.60 6.58 -16.85
N SER A 145 -0.29 6.97 -18.10
CA SER A 145 -0.42 8.33 -18.60
C SER A 145 -1.89 8.75 -18.62
N GLN A 146 -2.78 7.88 -19.09
CA GLN A 146 -4.23 8.08 -19.01
C GLN A 146 -4.67 8.25 -17.54
N TYR A 147 -4.20 7.39 -16.64
CA TYR A 147 -4.48 7.49 -15.21
C TYR A 147 -3.94 8.81 -14.61
N MET A 148 -2.85 9.36 -15.12
CA MET A 148 -2.29 10.63 -14.65
C MET A 148 -2.81 11.86 -15.40
N THR A 149 -3.84 11.70 -16.25
CA THR A 149 -4.49 12.80 -16.95
C THR A 149 -5.72 13.26 -16.17
N TYR A 150 -5.58 14.35 -15.41
CA TYR A 150 -6.66 14.94 -14.61
C TYR A 150 -6.43 16.43 -14.39
N LYS A 151 -7.48 17.14 -13.95
CA LYS A 151 -7.37 18.55 -13.56
C LYS A 151 -6.85 18.64 -12.12
N VAL A 152 -5.69 19.28 -11.92
CA VAL A 152 -5.15 19.56 -10.59
C VAL A 152 -6.14 20.40 -9.78
N SER A 153 -6.38 19.99 -8.53
CA SER A 153 -7.42 20.57 -7.66
C SER A 153 -8.84 20.54 -8.25
N GLY A 154 -9.08 19.73 -9.29
CA GLY A 154 -10.41 19.43 -9.81
C GLY A 154 -10.95 18.11 -9.26
N ALA A 155 -12.08 17.65 -9.79
CA ALA A 155 -12.58 16.31 -9.53
C ALA A 155 -11.68 15.26 -10.21
N CYS A 156 -11.38 14.17 -9.50
CA CYS A 156 -10.73 13.01 -10.13
C CYS A 156 -11.69 12.36 -11.13
N PRO A 157 -11.18 11.87 -12.28
CA PRO A 157 -11.95 11.04 -13.18
C PRO A 157 -12.53 9.82 -12.46
N ASP A 158 -13.74 9.39 -12.84
CA ASP A 158 -14.37 8.17 -12.32
C ASP A 158 -13.86 6.95 -13.10
N ASP A 159 -12.59 6.61 -12.88
CA ASP A 159 -11.82 5.62 -13.63
C ASP A 159 -11.20 4.53 -12.74
N TRP A 160 -11.92 4.13 -11.68
CA TRP A 160 -11.49 3.08 -10.77
C TRP A 160 -11.13 1.77 -11.50
N SER A 161 -11.79 1.48 -12.62
CA SER A 161 -11.53 0.29 -13.43
C SER A 161 -10.18 0.36 -14.16
N LEU A 162 -9.73 1.56 -14.54
CA LEU A 162 -8.39 1.79 -15.06
C LEU A 162 -7.34 1.58 -13.96
N ALA A 163 -7.60 2.10 -12.76
CA ALA A 163 -6.74 1.89 -11.59
C ALA A 163 -6.59 0.40 -11.26
N GLN A 164 -7.71 -0.35 -11.21
CA GLN A 164 -7.69 -1.80 -10.98
C GLN A 164 -6.91 -2.54 -12.07
N ARG A 165 -7.08 -2.15 -13.33
CA ARG A 165 -6.37 -2.77 -14.46
C ARG A 165 -4.86 -2.56 -14.36
N LEU A 166 -4.41 -1.39 -13.91
CA LEU A 166 -2.99 -1.13 -13.65
C LEU A 166 -2.48 -2.02 -12.52
N ILE A 167 -3.19 -2.09 -11.40
CA ILE A 167 -2.85 -2.96 -10.26
C ILE A 167 -2.75 -4.43 -10.70
N LEU A 168 -3.73 -4.94 -11.44
CA LEU A 168 -3.73 -6.31 -11.97
C LEU A 168 -2.63 -6.58 -13.01
N ARG A 169 -2.00 -5.53 -13.55
CA ARG A 169 -0.82 -5.64 -14.43
C ARG A 169 0.51 -5.49 -13.67
N GLY A 170 0.47 -5.48 -12.34
CA GLY A 170 1.65 -5.32 -11.49
C GLY A 170 2.08 -3.87 -11.28
N CYS A 171 1.28 -2.90 -11.73
CA CYS A 171 1.57 -1.49 -11.53
C CYS A 171 1.05 -1.03 -10.16
N GLU A 172 1.75 -1.44 -9.11
CA GLU A 172 1.47 -1.09 -7.71
C GLU A 172 2.78 -0.76 -6.96
N PRO A 173 2.84 0.31 -6.14
CA PRO A 173 1.78 1.27 -5.88
C PRO A 173 1.51 2.19 -7.09
N LEU A 174 0.27 2.64 -7.21
CA LEU A 174 -0.10 3.68 -8.18
C LEU A 174 0.41 5.07 -7.72
N PRO A 175 0.77 5.96 -8.66
CA PRO A 175 1.13 7.33 -8.32
C PRO A 175 -0.04 8.07 -7.68
N ARG A 176 0.27 8.96 -6.72
CA ARG A 176 -0.76 9.78 -6.05
C ARG A 176 -1.28 10.84 -7.02
N ARG A 177 -2.60 11.06 -7.00
CA ARG A 177 -3.23 12.13 -7.79
C ARG A 177 -3.46 13.39 -6.96
N ARG A 178 -3.31 14.56 -7.59
CA ARG A 178 -3.60 15.88 -7.01
C ARG A 178 -5.01 16.38 -7.40
N CYS A 179 -6.01 15.51 -7.28
CA CYS A 179 -7.42 15.81 -7.54
C CYS A 179 -8.29 15.36 -6.35
N PHE A 180 -9.52 15.84 -6.30
CA PHE A 180 -10.48 15.48 -5.26
C PHE A 180 -11.28 14.24 -5.67
N ALA A 181 -11.26 13.21 -4.82
CA ALA A 181 -12.08 12.03 -5.02
C ALA A 181 -13.58 12.38 -5.05
N LYS A 182 -14.35 11.59 -5.80
CA LYS A 182 -15.80 11.74 -5.86
C LYS A 182 -16.41 11.61 -4.46
N SER A 183 -17.17 12.61 -4.04
CA SER A 183 -17.88 12.56 -2.77
C SER A 183 -19.12 11.68 -2.89
N VAL A 184 -19.22 10.65 -2.06
CA VAL A 184 -20.40 9.78 -1.95
C VAL A 184 -21.07 10.05 -0.59
N PRO A 185 -22.39 10.31 -0.54
CA PRO A 185 -23.08 10.59 0.71
C PRO A 185 -22.97 9.44 1.71
N LYS A 186 -22.62 9.78 2.96
CA LYS A 186 -22.58 8.85 4.10
C LYS A 186 -24.00 8.61 4.64
N VAL A 187 -24.82 7.86 3.92
CA VAL A 187 -26.23 7.62 4.26
C VAL A 187 -26.46 6.21 4.80
N GLY A 188 -27.35 6.10 5.80
CA GLY A 188 -27.75 4.79 6.34
C GLY A 188 -26.66 4.05 7.11
N LEU A 189 -25.65 4.76 7.62
CA LEU A 189 -24.63 4.17 8.48
C LEU A 189 -25.03 4.24 9.96
N TYR A 190 -24.75 3.15 10.67
CA TYR A 190 -25.00 3.02 12.10
C TYR A 190 -23.69 2.75 12.85
N PRO A 191 -23.56 3.16 14.12
CA PRO A 191 -22.38 2.84 14.92
C PRO A 191 -22.20 1.32 15.08
N PHE A 192 -20.94 0.87 15.05
CA PHE A 192 -20.57 -0.46 15.49
C PHE A 192 -20.81 -0.59 17.00
N PRO A 193 -21.41 -1.68 17.53
CA PRO A 193 -21.73 -2.96 16.87
C PRO A 193 -23.18 -3.15 16.37
N ILE A 194 -24.00 -2.09 16.28
CA ILE A 194 -25.47 -2.21 16.12
C ILE A 194 -25.92 -2.82 14.76
N SER A 195 -25.04 -2.94 13.75
CA SER A 195 -25.48 -3.09 12.35
C SER A 195 -24.55 -3.85 11.38
N LEU A 196 -24.00 -5.01 11.75
CA LEU A 196 -23.18 -5.80 10.80
C LEU A 196 -23.98 -6.58 9.74
N TRP A 197 -25.28 -6.78 9.99
CA TRP A 197 -26.18 -7.62 9.17
C TRP A 197 -27.40 -6.88 8.62
N LYS A 198 -27.50 -5.56 8.84
CA LYS A 198 -28.57 -4.77 8.21
C LYS A 198 -28.24 -4.51 6.74
N PRO A 199 -29.25 -4.38 5.86
CA PRO A 199 -29.03 -3.99 4.48
C PRO A 199 -28.26 -2.67 4.38
N VAL A 200 -27.32 -2.62 3.44
CA VAL A 200 -26.55 -1.42 3.12
C VAL A 200 -27.31 -0.61 2.06
N SER A 201 -27.36 0.72 2.20
CA SER A 201 -28.05 1.58 1.23
C SER A 201 -27.34 1.62 -0.11
N ASP A 202 -28.05 1.47 -1.23
CA ASP A 202 -27.50 1.62 -2.58
C ASP A 202 -26.83 2.99 -2.82
N LYS A 203 -27.17 4.01 -2.03
CA LYS A 203 -26.66 5.38 -2.16
C LYS A 203 -25.26 5.58 -1.57
N ILE A 204 -24.73 4.59 -0.84
CA ILE A 204 -23.42 4.70 -0.18
C ILE A 204 -22.24 4.24 -1.05
N VAL A 205 -22.51 3.62 -2.20
CA VAL A 205 -21.50 3.09 -3.12
C VAL A 205 -21.57 3.79 -4.48
N SER A 206 -20.47 3.76 -5.24
CA SER A 206 -20.48 4.21 -6.63
C SER A 206 -20.82 3.05 -7.56
N TRP A 207 -21.90 3.19 -8.33
CA TRP A 207 -22.31 2.21 -9.36
C TRP A 207 -21.67 2.45 -10.73
N SER A 208 -20.71 3.36 -10.81
CA SER A 208 -20.04 3.72 -12.06
C SER A 208 -19.23 2.55 -12.60
N GLY A 209 -19.28 2.30 -13.91
CA GLY A 209 -18.55 1.19 -14.55
C GLY A 209 -19.03 -0.23 -14.18
N LEU A 210 -20.05 -0.37 -13.32
CA LEU A 210 -20.62 -1.66 -12.93
C LEU A 210 -21.88 -1.98 -13.74
N GLY A 211 -22.09 -3.26 -14.06
CA GLY A 211 -23.29 -3.73 -14.77
C GLY A 211 -24.58 -3.59 -13.95
N CYS A 212 -24.51 -3.81 -12.64
CA CYS A 212 -25.63 -3.58 -11.72
C CYS A 212 -25.64 -2.15 -11.17
N LYS A 213 -26.83 -1.68 -10.77
CA LYS A 213 -27.08 -0.33 -10.21
C LYS A 213 -27.70 -0.31 -8.82
N ASN A 214 -27.92 -1.49 -8.23
CA ASN A 214 -28.39 -1.70 -6.86
C ASN A 214 -27.94 -3.09 -6.36
N PHE A 215 -28.01 -3.31 -5.05
CA PHE A 215 -27.64 -4.59 -4.45
C PHE A 215 -28.60 -5.73 -4.83
N GLU A 216 -29.87 -5.42 -5.11
CA GLU A 216 -30.86 -6.40 -5.57
C GLU A 216 -30.43 -7.07 -6.89
N CYS A 217 -29.95 -6.28 -7.86
CA CYS A 217 -29.37 -6.80 -9.10
C CYS A 217 -28.15 -7.69 -8.83
N LEU A 218 -27.27 -7.29 -7.92
CA LEU A 218 -26.07 -8.08 -7.57
C LEU A 218 -26.44 -9.41 -6.92
N ASN A 219 -27.48 -9.44 -6.09
CA ASN A 219 -27.94 -10.67 -5.44
C ASN A 219 -28.48 -11.70 -6.44
N ASN A 220 -29.06 -11.23 -7.55
CA ASN A 220 -29.54 -12.09 -8.64
C ASN A 220 -28.43 -12.50 -9.63
N LYS A 221 -27.24 -11.89 -9.54
CA LYS A 221 -26.09 -12.20 -10.40
C LYS A 221 -25.12 -13.15 -9.68
N LYS A 222 -24.61 -14.14 -10.41
CA LYS A 222 -23.51 -15.00 -9.92
C LYS A 222 -22.18 -14.25 -10.07
N LEU A 223 -21.65 -13.74 -8.96
CA LEU A 223 -20.35 -13.05 -8.91
C LEU A 223 -19.28 -14.05 -8.45
N GLY A 224 -18.65 -14.73 -9.41
CA GLY A 224 -17.69 -15.79 -9.11
C GLY A 224 -18.32 -17.02 -8.44
N LYS A 225 -17.48 -17.91 -7.88
CA LYS A 225 -17.94 -19.14 -7.21
C LYS A 225 -18.42 -18.89 -5.77
N ASP A 226 -17.80 -17.93 -5.08
CA ASP A 226 -17.96 -17.74 -3.64
C ASP A 226 -18.99 -16.66 -3.27
N CYS A 227 -19.60 -15.98 -4.25
CA CYS A 227 -20.41 -14.79 -3.99
C CYS A 227 -21.77 -14.79 -4.72
N VAL A 228 -22.63 -15.76 -4.38
CA VAL A 228 -24.03 -15.80 -4.82
C VAL A 228 -24.93 -15.29 -3.68
N GLY A 229 -25.64 -14.18 -3.90
CA GLY A 229 -26.46 -13.56 -2.84
C GLY A 229 -25.65 -12.90 -1.71
N CYS A 230 -24.38 -12.62 -1.95
CA CYS A 230 -23.41 -12.04 -1.00
C CYS A 230 -23.81 -10.72 -0.35
N PHE A 231 -24.69 -9.96 -1.00
CA PHE A 231 -25.09 -8.61 -0.56
C PHE A 231 -26.43 -8.64 0.19
N ASP A 232 -27.12 -9.78 0.22
CA ASP A 232 -28.30 -9.99 1.06
C ASP A 232 -27.87 -10.41 2.48
N LEU A 233 -27.64 -9.41 3.32
CA LEU A 233 -27.20 -9.60 4.70
C LEU A 233 -28.34 -10.02 5.65
N ALA A 234 -29.61 -9.81 5.26
CA ALA A 234 -30.75 -9.98 6.16
C ALA A 234 -31.52 -11.28 5.89
N ASN A 235 -31.78 -11.58 4.62
CA ASN A 235 -32.59 -12.74 4.22
C ASN A 235 -31.75 -13.83 3.55
N GLY A 236 -30.50 -13.52 3.22
CA GLY A 236 -29.57 -14.41 2.54
C GLY A 236 -28.78 -15.34 3.48
N TYR A 237 -28.00 -16.23 2.87
CA TYR A 237 -27.16 -17.18 3.60
C TYR A 237 -25.96 -16.52 4.33
N GLU A 238 -25.59 -15.30 3.96
CA GLU A 238 -24.42 -14.63 4.54
C GLU A 238 -24.51 -14.47 6.06
N ASN A 239 -25.72 -14.25 6.61
CA ASN A 239 -25.94 -14.19 8.05
C ASN A 239 -26.08 -15.55 8.75
N GLN A 240 -25.89 -16.66 8.03
CA GLN A 240 -25.76 -18.00 8.58
C GLN A 240 -24.36 -18.58 8.34
N ARG A 241 -23.58 -17.97 7.44
CA ARG A 241 -22.21 -18.38 7.15
C ARG A 241 -21.35 -18.31 8.41
N PHE A 242 -20.56 -19.36 8.62
CA PHE A 242 -19.67 -19.60 9.77
C PHE A 242 -20.34 -19.76 11.14
N VAL A 243 -21.68 -19.77 11.21
CA VAL A 243 -22.43 -20.07 12.45
C VAL A 243 -23.34 -21.29 12.30
N LYS A 244 -23.71 -21.64 11.06
CA LYS A 244 -24.47 -22.85 10.73
C LYS A 244 -23.78 -23.60 9.59
N ALA A 245 -23.36 -24.83 9.86
CA ALA A 245 -22.74 -25.69 8.85
C ALA A 245 -23.82 -26.26 7.91
N ARG A 246 -23.58 -26.24 6.59
CA ARG A 246 -24.43 -26.95 5.60
C ARG A 246 -23.78 -28.25 5.12
N GLY A 247 -22.47 -28.37 5.26
CA GLY A 247 -21.72 -29.58 4.95
C GLY A 247 -20.50 -29.74 5.83
N LYS A 248 -19.82 -30.88 5.67
CA LYS A 248 -18.62 -31.23 6.47
C LYS A 248 -17.45 -30.24 6.30
N ASN A 249 -17.42 -29.52 5.18
CA ASN A 249 -16.39 -28.53 4.86
C ASN A 249 -16.66 -27.15 5.49
N ASP A 250 -17.87 -26.89 5.98
CA ASP A 250 -18.21 -25.57 6.51
C ASP A 250 -17.82 -25.49 7.99
N PHE A 251 -16.65 -24.89 8.27
CA PHE A 251 -16.18 -24.71 9.64
C PHE A 251 -16.81 -23.49 10.29
N LEU A 252 -17.13 -23.60 11.59
CA LEU A 252 -17.72 -22.52 12.36
C LEU A 252 -16.64 -21.65 13.00
N ILE A 253 -16.89 -20.35 13.18
CA ILE A 253 -15.90 -19.45 13.78
C ILE A 253 -15.46 -19.96 15.15
N ASP A 254 -16.42 -20.30 16.02
CA ASP A 254 -16.13 -20.69 17.39
C ASP A 254 -15.29 -21.97 17.45
N ASP A 255 -15.59 -22.94 16.59
CA ASP A 255 -14.81 -24.17 16.46
C ASP A 255 -13.37 -23.86 16.02
N VAL A 256 -13.18 -22.98 15.03
CA VAL A 256 -11.85 -22.63 14.53
C VAL A 256 -11.05 -21.89 15.59
N LEU A 257 -11.66 -20.92 16.28
CA LEU A 257 -11.00 -20.18 17.35
C LEU A 257 -10.63 -21.09 18.54
N ALA A 258 -11.47 -22.08 18.86
CA ALA A 258 -11.20 -23.05 19.92
C ALA A 258 -10.01 -23.99 19.61
N LEU A 259 -9.65 -24.16 18.34
CA LEU A 259 -8.45 -24.93 17.95
C LEU A 259 -7.14 -24.17 18.22
N GLY A 260 -7.19 -22.85 18.36
CA GLY A 260 -6.03 -22.01 18.62
C GLY A 260 -5.49 -22.17 20.04
N SER A 261 -4.16 -22.19 20.18
CA SER A 261 -3.50 -22.16 21.48
C SER A 261 -3.24 -20.72 21.91
N GLY A 262 -4.28 -19.98 22.27
CA GLY A 262 -4.21 -18.57 22.70
C GLY A 262 -5.33 -17.70 22.15
N GLY A 263 -5.39 -16.44 22.59
CA GLY A 263 -6.40 -15.49 22.11
C GLY A 263 -6.09 -14.97 20.70
N THR A 264 -7.10 -14.95 19.83
CA THR A 264 -7.06 -14.31 18.51
C THR A 264 -7.52 -12.87 18.63
N ARG A 265 -6.74 -11.90 18.11
CA ARG A 265 -7.08 -10.46 18.18
C ARG A 265 -7.09 -9.80 16.81
N THR A 266 -6.19 -10.22 15.93
CA THR A 266 -6.05 -9.69 14.58
C THR A 266 -6.14 -10.79 13.53
N GLY A 267 -6.86 -10.50 12.45
CA GLY A 267 -6.98 -11.39 11.31
C GLY A 267 -6.74 -10.72 9.97
N PHE A 268 -6.37 -11.51 8.97
CA PHE A 268 -6.31 -11.09 7.57
C PHE A 268 -7.17 -12.02 6.72
N ASP A 269 -8.00 -11.45 5.85
CA ASP A 269 -9.01 -12.18 5.08
C ASP A 269 -8.76 -12.03 3.58
N ILE A 270 -8.35 -13.13 2.95
CA ILE A 270 -8.03 -13.24 1.53
C ILE A 270 -9.25 -13.80 0.80
N GLY A 271 -9.82 -13.00 -0.10
CA GLY A 271 -11.02 -13.39 -0.84
C GLY A 271 -12.29 -13.36 0.02
N GLY A 272 -12.35 -12.46 0.99
CA GLY A 272 -13.47 -12.34 1.94
C GLY A 272 -14.83 -11.93 1.34
N GLY A 273 -14.90 -11.71 0.02
CA GLY A 273 -16.12 -11.32 -0.68
C GLY A 273 -16.75 -10.08 -0.04
N SER A 274 -18.00 -10.22 0.41
CA SER A 274 -18.77 -9.14 1.06
C SER A 274 -18.28 -8.77 2.47
N GLY A 275 -17.24 -9.41 3.02
CA GLY A 275 -16.67 -9.15 4.34
C GLY A 275 -17.29 -9.97 5.47
N THR A 276 -17.94 -11.09 5.16
CA THR A 276 -18.70 -11.89 6.14
C THR A 276 -17.82 -12.54 7.20
N PHE A 277 -16.63 -13.03 6.83
CA PHE A 277 -15.66 -13.51 7.83
C PHE A 277 -15.26 -12.38 8.78
N ALA A 278 -14.88 -11.21 8.26
CA ALA A 278 -14.54 -10.04 9.08
C ALA A 278 -15.69 -9.62 10.01
N ALA A 279 -16.94 -9.62 9.55
CA ALA A 279 -18.10 -9.33 10.40
C ALA A 279 -18.23 -10.30 11.57
N ARG A 280 -18.10 -11.60 11.31
CA ARG A 280 -18.21 -12.63 12.35
C ARG A 280 -17.09 -12.59 13.38
N MET A 281 -15.89 -12.26 12.92
CA MET A 281 -14.72 -12.07 13.78
C MET A 281 -14.89 -10.81 14.64
N ALA A 282 -15.47 -9.74 14.09
CA ALA A 282 -15.76 -8.51 14.84
C ALA A 282 -16.77 -8.73 15.97
N GLU A 283 -17.77 -9.63 15.81
CA GLU A 283 -18.67 -10.04 16.90
C GLU A 283 -17.95 -10.68 18.10
N ARG A 284 -16.71 -11.16 17.89
CA ARG A 284 -15.83 -11.76 18.89
C ARG A 284 -14.66 -10.85 19.26
N ASN A 285 -14.78 -9.55 18.98
CA ASN A 285 -13.74 -8.54 19.21
C ASN A 285 -12.43 -8.81 18.48
N VAL A 286 -12.47 -9.50 17.34
CA VAL A 286 -11.31 -9.71 16.47
C VAL A 286 -11.35 -8.70 15.31
N THR A 287 -10.28 -7.93 15.17
CA THR A 287 -10.14 -6.98 14.06
C THR A 287 -9.61 -7.69 12.83
N VAL A 288 -10.34 -7.63 11.73
CA VAL A 288 -9.93 -8.26 10.47
C VAL A 288 -9.71 -7.22 9.39
N ILE A 289 -8.59 -7.32 8.70
CA ILE A 289 -8.30 -6.59 7.47
C ILE A 289 -8.67 -7.50 6.30
N THR A 290 -9.55 -7.05 5.42
CA THR A 290 -10.03 -7.83 4.26
C THR A 290 -9.41 -7.33 2.97
N ALA A 291 -8.70 -8.19 2.25
CA ALA A 291 -8.21 -7.87 0.91
C ALA A 291 -9.40 -7.85 -0.08
N THR A 292 -9.58 -6.72 -0.78
CA THR A 292 -10.68 -6.51 -1.71
C THR A 292 -10.20 -6.05 -3.08
N LEU A 293 -10.96 -6.40 -4.12
CA LEU A 293 -10.95 -5.80 -5.44
C LEU A 293 -12.41 -5.62 -5.88
N ASN A 294 -12.68 -4.65 -6.74
CA ASN A 294 -14.02 -4.41 -7.26
C ASN A 294 -14.23 -5.26 -8.53
N VAL A 295 -14.57 -6.53 -8.32
CA VAL A 295 -14.85 -7.49 -9.40
C VAL A 295 -16.36 -7.54 -9.63
N ASP A 296 -16.83 -6.82 -10.66
CA ASP A 296 -18.25 -6.72 -11.03
C ASP A 296 -19.22 -6.23 -9.93
N ALA A 297 -18.69 -5.78 -8.79
CA ALA A 297 -19.42 -5.25 -7.66
C ALA A 297 -18.56 -4.24 -6.86
N PRO A 298 -19.18 -3.31 -6.12
CA PRO A 298 -18.47 -2.31 -5.31
C PRO A 298 -18.08 -2.93 -3.95
N ILE A 299 -17.27 -3.98 -3.98
CA ILE A 299 -16.96 -4.81 -2.79
C ILE A 299 -16.29 -3.97 -1.71
N SER A 300 -15.33 -3.13 -2.09
CA SER A 300 -14.55 -2.34 -1.13
C SER A 300 -15.43 -1.33 -0.39
N GLU A 301 -16.27 -0.58 -1.11
CA GLU A 301 -17.21 0.34 -0.49
C GLU A 301 -18.28 -0.39 0.34
N PHE A 302 -18.73 -1.57 -0.11
CA PHE A 302 -19.70 -2.37 0.65
C PHE A 302 -19.13 -2.86 1.99
N VAL A 303 -17.91 -3.40 2.00
CA VAL A 303 -17.22 -3.83 3.23
C VAL A 303 -17.03 -2.63 4.17
N ALA A 304 -16.58 -1.48 3.66
CA ALA A 304 -16.43 -0.26 4.46
C ALA A 304 -17.77 0.23 5.04
N ALA A 305 -18.87 0.16 4.26
CA ALA A 305 -20.20 0.57 4.70
C ALA A 305 -20.74 -0.28 5.86
N ARG A 306 -20.27 -1.51 6.00
CA ARG A 306 -20.59 -2.38 7.16
C ARG A 306 -19.79 -2.02 8.42
N GLY A 307 -18.87 -1.07 8.35
CA GLY A 307 -17.94 -0.73 9.43
C GLY A 307 -16.75 -1.70 9.54
N LEU A 308 -16.45 -2.42 8.46
CA LEU A 308 -15.32 -3.36 8.37
C LEU A 308 -14.15 -2.70 7.61
N PHE A 309 -12.97 -3.33 7.64
CA PHE A 309 -11.75 -2.75 7.09
C PHE A 309 -11.34 -3.42 5.76
N PRO A 310 -11.68 -2.83 4.59
CA PRO A 310 -11.16 -3.28 3.31
C PRO A 310 -9.78 -2.69 3.02
N VAL A 311 -8.94 -3.46 2.32
CA VAL A 311 -7.70 -2.99 1.70
C VAL A 311 -7.74 -3.39 0.23
N TYR A 312 -7.68 -2.38 -0.65
CA TYR A 312 -7.71 -2.58 -2.08
C TYR A 312 -6.36 -3.08 -2.59
N LEU A 313 -6.23 -4.38 -2.85
CA LEU A 313 -4.94 -5.04 -3.06
C LEU A 313 -5.09 -6.27 -3.96
N SER A 314 -4.13 -6.48 -4.87
CA SER A 314 -3.99 -7.72 -5.64
C SER A 314 -3.12 -8.75 -4.90
N LEU A 315 -3.43 -10.04 -5.07
CA LEU A 315 -2.64 -11.14 -4.51
C LEU A 315 -1.32 -11.41 -5.27
N ASP A 316 -1.11 -10.75 -6.40
CA ASP A 316 0.17 -10.80 -7.13
C ASP A 316 1.26 -9.92 -6.48
N HIS A 317 0.91 -9.10 -5.49
CA HIS A 317 1.85 -8.27 -4.74
C HIS A 317 2.10 -8.82 -3.35
N ARG A 318 3.31 -8.56 -2.84
CA ARG A 318 3.66 -8.83 -1.45
C ARG A 318 2.73 -8.02 -0.54
N PHE A 319 2.12 -8.68 0.44
CA PHE A 319 1.24 -8.04 1.40
C PHE A 319 1.94 -6.90 2.15
N PRO A 320 1.30 -5.71 2.24
CA PRO A 320 1.90 -4.51 2.82
C PRO A 320 1.89 -4.53 4.36
N PHE A 321 2.06 -5.70 4.96
CA PHE A 321 2.15 -5.90 6.40
C PHE A 321 3.56 -6.29 6.80
N TYR A 322 3.95 -5.93 8.02
CA TYR A 322 5.18 -6.44 8.61
C TYR A 322 5.08 -7.95 8.91
N ASP A 323 6.18 -8.55 9.33
CA ASP A 323 6.24 -9.98 9.62
C ASP A 323 5.52 -10.28 10.96
N ASN A 324 4.85 -11.43 11.05
CA ASN A 324 4.18 -11.94 12.25
C ASN A 324 3.11 -11.01 12.88
N VAL A 325 2.33 -10.33 12.03
CA VAL A 325 1.30 -9.36 12.42
C VAL A 325 -0.01 -10.02 12.87
N PHE A 326 -0.44 -11.08 12.18
CA PHE A 326 -1.78 -11.65 12.36
C PHE A 326 -1.78 -12.91 13.21
N ASP A 327 -2.84 -13.07 14.01
CA ASP A 327 -3.10 -14.27 14.81
C ASP A 327 -3.87 -15.32 13.98
N ILE A 328 -4.63 -14.88 12.97
CA ILE A 328 -5.31 -15.75 12.01
C ILE A 328 -5.24 -15.18 10.57
N VAL A 329 -5.00 -16.04 9.59
CA VAL A 329 -5.20 -15.72 8.17
C VAL A 329 -6.30 -16.62 7.65
N HIS A 330 -7.36 -16.04 7.12
CA HIS A 330 -8.44 -16.74 6.44
C HIS A 330 -8.27 -16.59 4.93
N ALA A 331 -8.47 -17.67 4.19
CA ALA A 331 -8.40 -17.65 2.75
C ALA A 331 -9.48 -18.56 2.14
N ALA A 332 -10.36 -17.96 1.33
CA ALA A 332 -11.40 -18.65 0.58
C ALA A 332 -10.88 -19.10 -0.80
N SER A 333 -11.75 -19.24 -1.82
CA SER A 333 -11.33 -19.65 -3.16
C SER A 333 -10.37 -18.67 -3.87
N GLY A 334 -10.07 -17.53 -3.26
CA GLY A 334 -9.15 -16.51 -3.77
C GLY A 334 -7.69 -16.95 -3.89
N LEU A 335 -7.29 -18.08 -3.30
CA LEU A 335 -5.92 -18.61 -3.42
C LEU A 335 -5.58 -19.24 -4.78
N ASP A 336 -6.53 -19.42 -5.69
CA ASP A 336 -6.23 -19.94 -7.03
C ASP A 336 -5.57 -18.85 -7.91
N VAL A 337 -4.27 -18.65 -7.73
CA VAL A 337 -3.46 -17.60 -8.38
C VAL A 337 -3.16 -17.88 -9.86
N GLY A 338 -4.18 -18.22 -10.65
CA GLY A 338 -4.06 -18.45 -12.09
C GLY A 338 -3.34 -19.75 -12.46
N GLY A 339 -3.43 -20.78 -11.62
CA GLY A 339 -3.00 -22.14 -11.94
C GLY A 339 -1.49 -22.39 -12.04
N ARG A 340 -0.64 -21.44 -11.65
CA ARG A 340 0.83 -21.64 -11.61
C ARG A 340 1.30 -22.06 -10.22
N PRO A 341 1.98 -23.21 -10.06
CA PRO A 341 2.37 -23.72 -8.75
C PRO A 341 3.37 -22.80 -8.03
N GLU A 342 4.26 -22.13 -8.76
CA GLU A 342 5.26 -21.21 -8.19
C GLU A 342 4.58 -19.98 -7.57
N LYS A 343 3.51 -19.47 -8.21
CA LYS A 343 2.75 -18.34 -7.67
C LYS A 343 2.08 -18.69 -6.34
N LEU A 344 1.48 -19.88 -6.25
CA LEU A 344 0.91 -20.38 -5.01
C LEU A 344 1.99 -20.52 -3.93
N GLU A 345 3.17 -21.02 -4.28
CA GLU A 345 4.29 -21.13 -3.35
C GLU A 345 4.72 -19.76 -2.81
N PHE A 346 4.94 -18.76 -3.67
CA PHE A 346 5.26 -17.39 -3.23
C PHE A 346 4.18 -16.80 -2.34
N LEU A 347 2.91 -16.99 -2.69
CA LEU A 347 1.79 -16.53 -1.87
C LEU A 347 1.77 -17.22 -0.50
N MET A 348 2.03 -18.53 -0.44
CA MET A 348 2.14 -19.25 0.82
C MET A 348 3.32 -18.78 1.69
N PHE A 349 4.46 -18.43 1.09
CA PHE A 349 5.56 -17.78 1.83
C PHE A 349 5.13 -16.44 2.42
N ASP A 350 4.34 -15.66 1.69
CA ASP A 350 3.90 -14.35 2.16
C ASP A 350 2.82 -14.45 3.23
N ILE A 351 1.89 -15.41 3.11
CA ILE A 351 0.94 -15.77 4.17
C ILE A 351 1.69 -16.22 5.42
N ASP A 352 2.65 -17.13 5.27
CA ASP A 352 3.45 -17.61 6.39
C ASP A 352 4.20 -16.47 7.06
N ARG A 353 4.76 -15.54 6.28
CA ARG A 353 5.47 -14.38 6.80
C ARG A 353 4.60 -13.48 7.68
N ILE A 354 3.38 -13.17 7.25
CA ILE A 354 2.49 -12.26 8.01
C ILE A 354 1.79 -12.96 9.18
N LEU A 355 1.67 -14.29 9.15
CA LEU A 355 1.07 -15.09 10.22
C LEU A 355 2.08 -15.29 11.35
N ARG A 356 1.67 -15.01 12.60
CA ARG A 356 2.53 -15.26 13.76
C ARG A 356 2.67 -16.76 14.05
N ALA A 357 3.82 -17.18 14.61
CA ALA A 357 3.99 -18.54 15.11
C ALA A 357 2.89 -18.90 16.13
N GLY A 358 2.34 -20.11 16.04
CA GLY A 358 1.15 -20.54 16.80
C GLY A 358 -0.19 -20.01 16.25
N GLY A 359 -0.17 -19.06 15.31
CA GLY A 359 -1.34 -18.54 14.63
C GLY A 359 -2.00 -19.55 13.69
N LEU A 360 -3.25 -19.28 13.34
CA LEU A 360 -4.08 -20.15 12.52
C LEU A 360 -4.09 -19.71 11.05
N PHE A 361 -3.88 -20.64 10.14
CA PHE A 361 -4.19 -20.48 8.73
C PHE A 361 -5.44 -21.31 8.40
N TRP A 362 -6.53 -20.61 8.09
CA TRP A 362 -7.81 -21.22 7.76
C TRP A 362 -8.05 -21.13 6.24
N LEU A 363 -7.98 -22.30 5.60
CA LEU A 363 -8.41 -22.52 4.22
C LEU A 363 -9.90 -22.88 4.23
N ASP A 364 -10.76 -21.96 3.79
CA ASP A 364 -12.22 -22.16 3.69
C ASP A 364 -12.60 -22.58 2.27
N ASN A 365 -13.16 -23.78 2.13
CA ASN A 365 -13.71 -24.28 0.87
C ASN A 365 -12.80 -24.00 -0.35
N PHE A 366 -11.51 -24.33 -0.24
CA PHE A 366 -10.56 -24.17 -1.33
C PHE A 366 -10.87 -25.16 -2.45
N TYR A 367 -11.11 -24.65 -3.67
CA TYR A 367 -11.45 -25.47 -4.83
C TYR A 367 -10.23 -26.25 -5.34
N CYS A 368 -10.29 -27.58 -5.24
CA CYS A 368 -9.28 -28.47 -5.79
C CYS A 368 -9.72 -28.95 -7.17
N ALA A 369 -9.39 -28.17 -8.21
CA ALA A 369 -9.74 -28.49 -9.60
C ALA A 369 -9.28 -29.89 -10.05
N ASN A 370 -8.16 -30.37 -9.51
CA ASN A 370 -7.62 -31.70 -9.76
C ASN A 370 -6.82 -32.21 -8.55
N GLU A 371 -6.49 -33.50 -8.53
CA GLU A 371 -5.68 -34.12 -7.47
C GLU A 371 -4.26 -33.53 -7.41
N GLU A 372 -3.74 -32.97 -8.50
CA GLU A 372 -2.41 -32.34 -8.54
C GLU A 372 -2.37 -31.06 -7.69
N LYS A 373 -3.37 -30.17 -7.80
CA LYS A 373 -3.48 -28.97 -6.95
C LYS A 373 -3.57 -29.34 -5.48
N LYS A 374 -4.35 -30.37 -5.14
CA LYS A 374 -4.47 -30.90 -3.77
C LYS A 374 -3.14 -31.45 -3.26
N LYS A 375 -2.41 -32.23 -4.06
CA LYS A 375 -1.07 -32.73 -3.73
C LYS A 375 -0.06 -31.61 -3.56
N ALA A 376 -0.09 -30.60 -4.42
CA ALA A 376 0.78 -29.44 -4.34
C ALA A 376 0.58 -28.67 -3.03
N LEU A 377 -0.68 -28.36 -2.68
CA LEU A 377 -1.02 -27.69 -1.43
C LEU A 377 -0.64 -28.54 -0.19
N THR A 378 -0.85 -29.85 -0.26
CA THR A 378 -0.46 -30.78 0.82
C THR A 378 1.05 -30.79 1.02
N ARG A 379 1.83 -30.89 -0.07
CA ARG A 379 3.29 -30.85 -0.05
C ARG A 379 3.82 -29.52 0.50
N LEU A 380 3.21 -28.40 0.10
CA LEU A 380 3.58 -27.08 0.64
C LEU A 380 3.27 -27.01 2.14
N THR A 381 2.08 -27.43 2.56
CA THR A 381 1.69 -27.48 3.98
C THR A 381 2.71 -28.26 4.83
N GLU A 382 3.15 -29.42 4.34
CA GLU A 382 4.15 -30.27 5.00
C GLU A 382 5.54 -29.65 4.99
N ARG A 383 5.98 -29.07 3.86
CA ARG A 383 7.27 -28.39 3.74
C ARG A 383 7.41 -27.23 4.72
N PHE A 384 6.34 -26.48 4.95
CA PHE A 384 6.33 -25.39 5.92
C PHE A 384 6.19 -25.87 7.37
N GLY A 385 5.93 -27.16 7.60
CA GLY A 385 5.78 -27.75 8.93
C GLY A 385 4.47 -27.37 9.63
N TYR A 386 3.43 -26.97 8.89
CA TYR A 386 2.13 -26.63 9.48
C TYR A 386 1.51 -27.85 10.15
N LYS A 387 1.07 -27.67 11.40
CA LYS A 387 0.31 -28.69 12.12
C LYS A 387 -1.13 -28.67 11.61
N LYS A 388 -1.61 -29.80 11.08
CA LYS A 388 -2.99 -29.96 10.61
C LYS A 388 -3.91 -30.14 11.83
N LEU A 389 -4.65 -29.09 12.22
CA LEU A 389 -5.59 -29.15 13.36
C LEU A 389 -6.96 -29.69 12.92
N LYS A 390 -7.41 -29.31 11.72
CA LYS A 390 -8.63 -29.83 11.09
C LYS A 390 -8.40 -29.90 9.59
N TRP A 391 -8.83 -30.99 8.96
CA TRP A 391 -8.66 -31.20 7.52
C TRP A 391 -9.82 -32.03 6.98
N VAL A 392 -10.62 -31.46 6.10
CA VAL A 392 -11.78 -32.12 5.50
C VAL A 392 -11.78 -31.89 4.00
N VAL A 393 -11.84 -32.98 3.24
CA VAL A 393 -12.08 -32.96 1.80
C VAL A 393 -13.52 -33.38 1.59
N GLY A 394 -14.27 -32.59 0.82
CA GLY A 394 -15.67 -32.84 0.55
C GLY A 394 -16.02 -32.46 -0.88
N GLU A 395 -17.05 -33.13 -1.39
CA GLU A 395 -17.58 -32.87 -2.73
C GLU A 395 -18.81 -31.96 -2.62
N LYS A 396 -18.88 -30.95 -3.49
CA LYS A 396 -20.06 -30.11 -3.66
C LYS A 396 -20.59 -30.31 -5.09
N PRO A 397 -21.92 -30.37 -5.29
CA PRO A 397 -22.48 -30.48 -6.64
C PRO A 397 -22.07 -29.26 -7.48
N ASP A 398 -21.61 -29.51 -8.71
CA ASP A 398 -21.19 -28.46 -9.64
C ASP A 398 -22.37 -27.52 -9.94
N ALA A 399 -22.13 -26.22 -9.82
CA ALA A 399 -23.11 -25.20 -10.15
C ALA A 399 -23.32 -25.01 -11.66
N ALA A 400 -22.59 -25.75 -12.52
CA ALA A 400 -22.68 -25.71 -13.98
C ALA A 400 -23.46 -26.87 -14.62
N GLY A 401 -23.93 -27.87 -13.86
CA GLY A 401 -24.84 -28.89 -14.41
C GLY A 401 -24.95 -30.18 -13.56
N PRO A 402 -26.04 -30.95 -13.73
CA PRO A 402 -26.23 -32.20 -13.00
C PRO A 402 -25.20 -33.25 -13.45
N GLY A 403 -24.40 -33.77 -12.51
CA GLY A 403 -23.56 -34.97 -12.72
C GLY A 403 -22.05 -34.79 -12.56
N LYS A 404 -21.53 -33.59 -12.32
CA LYS A 404 -20.12 -33.37 -11.93
C LYS A 404 -20.06 -32.91 -10.48
N SER A 405 -19.22 -33.56 -9.67
CA SER A 405 -18.90 -33.11 -8.32
C SER A 405 -17.59 -32.33 -8.33
N GLU A 406 -17.58 -31.16 -7.69
CA GLU A 406 -16.39 -30.36 -7.48
C GLU A 406 -15.80 -30.71 -6.11
N VAL A 407 -14.49 -30.97 -6.07
CA VAL A 407 -13.78 -31.31 -4.83
C VAL A 407 -13.29 -30.03 -4.15
N TYR A 408 -13.63 -29.90 -2.87
CA TYR A 408 -13.25 -28.78 -2.02
C TYR A 408 -12.47 -29.27 -0.80
N LEU A 409 -11.43 -28.54 -0.44
CA LEU A 409 -10.66 -28.74 0.78
C LEU A 409 -10.97 -27.63 1.78
N SER A 410 -11.21 -27.99 3.03
CA SER A 410 -11.26 -27.05 4.14
C SER A 410 -10.30 -27.51 5.23
N ALA A 411 -9.44 -26.60 5.68
CA ALA A 411 -8.39 -26.93 6.64
C ALA A 411 -8.13 -25.79 7.61
N VAL A 412 -7.84 -26.15 8.86
CA VAL A 412 -7.26 -25.27 9.88
C VAL A 412 -5.88 -25.78 10.18
N LEU A 413 -4.90 -24.94 9.90
CA LEU A 413 -3.48 -25.23 10.03
C LEU A 413 -2.89 -24.31 11.10
N GLN A 414 -1.96 -24.80 11.91
CA GLN A 414 -1.25 -23.98 12.87
C GLN A 414 0.21 -23.81 12.46
N LYS A 415 0.67 -22.55 12.41
CA LYS A 415 2.06 -22.24 12.07
C LYS A 415 3.00 -22.75 13.17
N PRO A 416 4.04 -23.54 12.84
CA PRO A 416 4.99 -24.03 13.84
C PRO A 416 5.87 -22.89 14.35
N VAL A 417 6.48 -23.10 15.52
CA VAL A 417 7.64 -22.32 15.93
C VAL A 417 8.86 -22.88 15.19
N ARG A 418 9.57 -22.03 14.43
CA ARG A 418 10.82 -22.39 13.77
C ARG A 418 11.96 -21.73 14.54
N VAL A 419 12.95 -22.52 14.94
CA VAL A 419 14.14 -22.07 15.70
C VAL A 419 15.26 -21.75 14.73
#